data_AF-A0A977PWD0-F1
#
_entry.id   AF-A0A977PWD0-F1
#
_cell.length_a   1.000
_cell.length_b   1.000
_cell.length_c   1.000
_cell.angle_alpha   90.00
_cell.angle_beta   90.00
_cell.angle_gamma   90.00
#
_symmetry.space_group_name_H-M   'P 1'
#
loop_
_entity.id
_entity.type
_entity.pdbx_description
1 polymer ?
#
loop_
_entity_poly.entity_id
_entity_poly.type
_entity_poly.pdbx_seq_one_letter_code
_entity_poly.pdbx_strand_id
1 'polypeptide(L)'
;MNLELLRLHGHSWTGRIYVEGEQLQTEGSQKGMVIDFGKISAYLNPILEDYLDHHYLNETTGLENPTSEAIAEWIYHQISLRGLHGLHSVEIRETCTSGARYFHPSPKIQVKLEE
;
A
#
# COMPACT_ATOMS: atom_id res chain seq x y z
N MET A 1 1.99 26.81 4.92
CA MET A 1 1.89 25.69 5.86
C MET A 1 0.61 25.88 6.66
N ASN A 2 -0.34 24.94 6.59
CA ASN A 2 -1.64 25.09 7.24
C ASN A 2 -1.50 24.74 8.74
N LEU A 3 -1.71 25.71 9.63
CA LEU A 3 -1.42 25.58 11.06
C LEU A 3 -2.43 24.70 11.81
N GLU A 4 -3.63 24.48 11.25
CA GLU A 4 -4.66 23.61 11.85
C GLU A 4 -4.24 22.14 11.91
N LEU A 5 -3.42 21.68 10.94
CA LEU A 5 -2.93 20.29 10.90
C LEU A 5 -1.88 19.98 11.98
N LEU A 6 -1.38 21.00 12.70
CA LEU A 6 -0.43 20.80 13.80
C LEU A 6 -1.11 20.41 15.11
N ARG A 7 -2.43 20.56 15.21
CA ARG A 7 -3.20 20.11 16.38
C ARG A 7 -3.37 18.60 16.31
N LEU A 8 -3.44 17.94 17.46
CA LEU A 8 -3.79 16.53 17.51
C LEU A 8 -5.19 16.33 16.91
N HIS A 9 -5.26 15.55 15.84
CA HIS A 9 -6.50 15.24 15.13
C HIS A 9 -6.37 13.87 14.45
N GLY A 10 -7.46 13.42 13.83
CA GLY A 10 -7.48 12.18 13.05
C GLY A 10 -8.55 12.26 11.97
N HIS A 11 -8.58 11.24 11.11
CA HIS A 11 -9.51 11.14 9.99
C HIS A 11 -10.01 9.72 9.81
N SER A 12 -11.10 9.58 9.06
CA SER A 12 -11.52 8.28 8.52
C SER A 12 -10.77 8.04 7.20
N TRP A 13 -9.56 7.52 7.32
CA TRP A 13 -8.69 7.26 6.19
C TRP A 13 -9.24 6.15 5.29
N THR A 14 -8.98 6.24 3.99
CA THR A 14 -9.27 5.16 3.04
C THR A 14 -8.00 4.78 2.29
N GLY A 15 -7.68 3.48 2.27
CA GLY A 15 -6.55 2.93 1.52
C GLY A 15 -6.98 2.12 0.29
N ARG A 16 -6.17 2.17 -0.77
CA ARG A 16 -6.29 1.29 -1.95
C ARG A 16 -4.94 0.72 -2.34
N ILE A 17 -4.90 -0.59 -2.52
CA ILE A 17 -3.71 -1.30 -3.01
C ILE A 17 -3.95 -1.67 -4.47
N TYR A 18 -2.97 -1.35 -5.31
CA TYR A 18 -2.96 -1.71 -6.71
C TYR A 18 -1.93 -2.81 -6.91
N VAL A 19 -2.39 -3.96 -7.42
CA VAL A 19 -1.54 -5.07 -7.82
C VAL A 19 -1.70 -5.27 -9.31
N GLU A 20 -0.59 -5.46 -10.02
CA GLU A 20 -0.55 -5.74 -11.44
C GLU A 20 0.11 -7.08 -11.74
N GLY A 21 -0.22 -7.64 -12.90
CA GLY A 21 0.42 -8.83 -13.44
C GLY A 21 0.29 -8.84 -14.95
N GLU A 22 1.32 -9.31 -15.63
CA GLU A 22 1.34 -9.36 -17.11
C GLU A 22 0.39 -10.43 -17.67
N GLN A 23 0.05 -11.43 -16.86
CA GLN A 23 -0.81 -12.55 -17.23
C GLN A 23 -1.73 -12.94 -16.07
N LEU A 24 -2.88 -13.50 -16.41
CA LEU A 24 -3.77 -14.13 -15.42
C LEU A 24 -3.27 -15.54 -15.13
N GLN A 25 -3.51 -16.02 -13.91
CA GLN A 25 -3.27 -17.42 -13.56
C GLN A 25 -4.09 -18.34 -14.48
N THR A 26 -3.45 -19.37 -15.05
CA THR A 26 -4.06 -20.26 -16.04
C THR A 26 -4.59 -21.57 -15.44
N GLU A 27 -4.18 -21.90 -14.22
CA GLU A 27 -4.41 -23.18 -13.56
C GLU A 27 -4.80 -23.01 -12.07
N GLY A 28 -5.30 -24.09 -11.48
CA GLY A 28 -5.67 -24.15 -10.07
C GLY A 28 -6.93 -23.36 -9.70
N SER A 29 -7.17 -23.22 -8.40
CA SER A 29 -8.35 -22.54 -7.84
C SER A 29 -8.36 -21.03 -8.09
N GLN A 30 -7.22 -20.45 -8.50
CA GLN A 30 -7.08 -19.03 -8.76
C GLN A 30 -7.12 -18.66 -10.25
N LYS A 31 -7.49 -19.60 -11.12
CA LYS A 31 -7.54 -19.40 -12.57
C LYS A 31 -8.37 -18.16 -12.94
N GLY A 32 -7.83 -17.32 -13.81
CA GLY A 32 -8.48 -16.08 -14.28
C GLY A 32 -8.25 -14.86 -13.39
N MET A 33 -7.40 -14.95 -12.36
CA MET A 33 -7.05 -13.83 -11.49
C MET A 33 -5.57 -13.45 -11.62
N VAL A 34 -5.24 -12.19 -11.35
CA VAL A 34 -3.85 -11.77 -11.12
C VAL A 34 -3.38 -12.37 -9.79
N ILE A 35 -4.10 -12.04 -8.72
CA ILE A 35 -3.92 -12.60 -7.38
C ILE A 35 -5.27 -12.66 -6.67
N ASP A 36 -5.42 -13.62 -5.76
CA ASP A 36 -6.57 -13.71 -4.86
C ASP A 36 -6.60 -12.54 -3.84
N PHE A 37 -7.77 -11.93 -3.64
CA PHE A 37 -7.93 -10.81 -2.69
C PHE A 37 -7.69 -11.21 -1.23
N GLY A 38 -7.96 -12.46 -0.86
CA GLY A 38 -7.64 -13.00 0.46
C GLY A 38 -6.13 -13.04 0.71
N LYS A 39 -5.33 -13.31 -0.32
CA LYS A 39 -3.86 -13.18 -0.21
C LYS A 39 -3.44 -11.73 0.02
N ILE A 40 -3.99 -10.77 -0.72
CA ILE A 40 -3.70 -9.34 -0.49
C ILE A 40 -4.06 -8.95 0.94
N SER A 41 -5.24 -9.39 1.41
CA SER A 41 -5.72 -9.12 2.77
C SER A 41 -4.78 -9.69 3.83
N ALA A 42 -4.21 -10.88 3.62
CA ALA A 42 -3.24 -11.47 4.54
C ALA A 42 -1.95 -10.63 4.70
N TYR A 43 -1.53 -9.89 3.67
CA TYR A 43 -0.42 -8.93 3.79
C TYR A 43 -0.82 -7.64 4.52
N LEU A 44 -2.07 -7.21 4.34
CA LEU A 44 -2.58 -5.95 4.88
C LEU A 44 -3.03 -6.04 6.34
N ASN A 45 -3.71 -7.11 6.73
CA ASN A 45 -4.36 -7.19 8.05
C ASN A 45 -3.38 -6.95 9.20
N PRO A 46 -2.16 -7.53 9.24
CA PRO A 46 -1.21 -7.23 10.30
C PRO A 46 -0.77 -5.76 10.30
N ILE A 47 -0.66 -5.13 9.12
CA ILE A 47 -0.31 -3.71 9.02
C ILE A 47 -1.44 -2.83 9.58
N LEU A 48 -2.69 -3.18 9.25
CA LEU A 48 -3.87 -2.45 9.73
C LEU A 48 -4.01 -2.58 11.25
N GLU A 49 -3.98 -3.81 11.75
CA GLU A 49 -4.24 -4.14 13.16
C GLU A 49 -3.13 -3.64 14.09
N ASP A 50 -1.87 -3.81 13.72
CA ASP A 50 -0.75 -3.51 14.62
C ASP A 50 -0.28 -2.05 14.56
N TYR A 51 -0.64 -1.30 13.50
CA TYR A 51 -0.04 0.02 13.25
C TYR A 51 -1.01 1.13 12.87
N LEU A 52 -2.12 0.85 12.18
CA LEU A 52 -2.89 1.91 11.51
C LEU A 52 -4.26 2.14 12.14
N ASP A 53 -5.07 1.10 12.27
CA ASP A 53 -6.43 1.23 12.74
C ASP A 53 -6.46 1.50 14.26
N HIS A 54 -7.16 2.54 14.69
CA HIS A 54 -7.24 2.96 16.09
C HIS A 54 -5.89 3.26 16.79
N HIS A 55 -4.85 3.62 16.02
CA HIS A 55 -3.52 3.95 16.54
C HIS A 55 -3.12 5.40 16.30
N TYR A 56 -2.22 5.91 17.15
CA TYR A 56 -1.48 7.15 16.86
C TYR A 56 -0.39 6.85 15.84
N LEU A 57 -0.61 7.28 14.59
CA LEU A 57 0.28 6.98 13.48
C LEU A 57 1.73 7.37 13.75
N ASN A 58 1.97 8.51 14.42
CA ASN A 58 3.31 8.96 14.77
C ASN A 58 4.08 7.94 15.63
N GLU A 59 3.39 7.26 16.55
CA GLU A 59 4.00 6.34 17.50
C GLU A 59 4.24 4.96 16.87
N THR A 60 3.27 4.45 16.13
CA THR A 60 3.34 3.10 15.56
C THR A 60 4.17 3.02 14.30
N THR A 61 4.08 4.03 13.42
CA THR A 61 4.80 4.04 12.14
C THR A 61 6.23 4.60 12.26
N GLY A 62 6.50 5.34 13.35
CA GLY A 62 7.74 6.11 13.53
C GLY A 62 7.82 7.36 12.65
N LEU A 63 6.74 7.74 11.97
CA LEU A 63 6.69 8.94 11.14
C LEU A 63 6.48 10.19 12.01
N GLU A 64 7.43 11.12 11.96
CA GLU A 64 7.28 12.42 12.62
C GLU A 64 6.10 13.21 12.05
N ASN A 65 5.83 13.08 10.74
CA ASN A 65 4.74 13.74 10.04
C ASN A 65 3.97 12.77 9.13
N PRO A 66 2.86 12.16 9.60
CA PRO A 66 2.11 11.13 8.88
C PRO A 66 1.18 11.73 7.83
N THR A 67 1.73 12.37 6.79
CA THR A 67 0.93 12.85 5.65
C THR A 67 0.39 11.70 4.80
N SER A 68 -0.57 11.98 3.91
CA SER A 68 -1.08 10.97 2.96
C SER A 68 0.03 10.34 2.11
N GLU A 69 1.01 11.14 1.68
CA GLU A 69 2.17 10.69 0.92
C GLU A 69 3.05 9.76 1.76
N ALA A 70 3.40 10.17 2.98
CA ALA A 70 4.28 9.42 3.87
C ALA A 70 3.67 8.09 4.29
N ILE A 71 2.36 8.07 4.58
CA ILE A 71 1.64 6.84 4.92
C ILE A 71 1.54 5.92 3.71
N ALA A 72 1.29 6.45 2.50
CA ALA A 72 1.26 5.63 1.29
C ALA A 72 2.61 4.96 1.00
N GLU A 73 3.72 5.70 1.13
CA GLU A 73 5.07 5.18 1.02
C GLU A 73 5.38 4.13 2.10
N TRP A 74 5.06 4.43 3.36
CA TRP A 74 5.29 3.52 4.48
C TRP A 74 4.55 2.19 4.28
N ILE A 75 3.27 2.22 3.92
CA ILE A 75 2.48 1.02 3.63
C ILE A 75 3.07 0.26 2.43
N TYR A 76 3.47 0.96 1.37
CA TYR A 76 4.11 0.33 0.22
C TYR A 76 5.36 -0.48 0.64
N HIS A 77 6.24 0.12 1.44
CA HIS A 77 7.43 -0.56 1.94
C HIS A 77 7.10 -1.74 2.86
N GLN A 78 6.13 -1.59 3.75
CA GLN A 78 5.68 -2.66 4.65
C GLN A 78 5.16 -3.88 3.88
N ILE A 79 4.41 -3.66 2.80
CA ILE A 79 3.89 -4.74 1.95
C ILE A 79 5.00 -5.32 1.08
N SER A 80 5.86 -4.47 0.51
CA SER A 80 6.99 -4.87 -0.33
C SER A 80 7.98 -5.75 0.43
N LEU A 81 8.32 -5.40 1.67
CA LEU A 81 9.20 -6.20 2.56
C LEU A 81 8.62 -7.58 2.87
N ARG A 82 7.29 -7.72 2.91
CA ARG A 82 6.62 -9.01 3.09
C ARG A 82 6.58 -9.84 1.80
N GLY A 83 6.96 -9.27 0.66
CA GLY A 83 7.10 -10.00 -0.61
C GLY A 83 5.81 -10.15 -1.40
N LEU A 84 4.87 -9.19 -1.34
CA LEU A 84 3.73 -9.20 -2.26
C LEU A 84 4.21 -8.92 -3.70
N HIS A 85 4.22 -9.96 -4.53
CA HIS A 85 4.56 -9.84 -5.95
C HIS A 85 3.51 -9.02 -6.70
N GLY A 86 3.97 -8.18 -7.63
CA GLY A 86 3.09 -7.35 -8.46
C GLY A 86 2.53 -6.11 -7.74
N LEU A 87 3.03 -5.75 -6.55
CA LEU A 87 2.64 -4.50 -5.89
C LEU A 87 3.03 -3.30 -6.76
N HIS A 88 2.05 -2.66 -7.39
CA HIS A 88 2.25 -1.51 -8.26
C HIS A 88 2.26 -0.21 -7.45
N SER A 89 1.22 0.03 -6.64
CA SER A 89 1.08 1.29 -5.92
C SER A 89 0.14 1.19 -4.73
N VAL A 90 0.29 2.14 -3.81
CA VAL A 90 -0.60 2.36 -2.66
C VAL A 90 -1.18 3.75 -2.74
N GLU A 91 -2.50 3.89 -2.62
CA GLU A 91 -3.18 5.18 -2.48
C GLU A 91 -3.78 5.30 -1.09
N ILE A 92 -3.57 6.46 -0.47
CA ILE A 92 -4.09 6.81 0.84
C ILE A 92 -4.84 8.12 0.74
N ARG A 93 -6.05 8.13 1.28
CA ARG A 93 -6.93 9.30 1.32
C ARG A 93 -7.21 9.67 2.75
N GLU A 94 -6.75 10.85 3.14
CA GLU A 94 -7.06 11.46 4.42
C GLU A 94 -8.54 11.91 4.49
N THR A 95 -9.10 12.38 3.37
CA THR A 95 -10.51 12.81 3.31
C THR A 95 -11.24 12.26 2.08
N CYS A 96 -12.54 12.52 2.00
CA CYS A 96 -13.35 12.16 0.83
C CYS A 96 -12.84 12.79 -0.48
N THR A 97 -12.17 13.96 -0.42
CA THR A 97 -11.78 14.75 -1.60
C THR A 97 -10.26 14.85 -1.80
N SER A 98 -9.45 14.44 -0.83
CA SER A 98 -7.98 14.52 -0.90
C SER A 98 -7.31 13.16 -0.63
N GLY A 99 -6.21 12.90 -1.34
CA GLY A 99 -5.35 11.76 -1.10
C GLY A 99 -4.12 11.77 -1.99
N ALA A 100 -3.18 10.87 -1.70
CA ALA A 100 -1.93 10.69 -2.41
C ALA A 100 -1.75 9.24 -2.82
N ARG A 101 -1.04 9.02 -3.92
CA ARG A 101 -0.65 7.68 -4.40
C ARG A 101 0.86 7.60 -4.50
N TYR A 102 1.44 6.61 -3.83
CA TYR A 102 2.85 6.27 -3.92
C TYR A 102 3.03 5.03 -4.79
N PHE A 103 4.05 5.06 -5.64
CA PHE A 103 4.52 3.91 -6.41
C PHE A 103 6.04 3.98 -6.51
N HIS A 104 6.70 2.84 -6.39
CA HIS A 104 8.12 2.74 -6.68
C HIS A 104 8.28 2.07 -8.05
N PRO A 105 9.04 2.65 -8.99
CA PRO A 105 9.32 1.98 -10.24
C PRO A 105 10.17 0.74 -9.95
N SER A 106 9.55 -0.44 -9.97
CA SER A 106 10.30 -1.69 -9.98
C SER A 106 11.23 -1.67 -11.19
N PRO A 107 12.51 -2.06 -11.06
CA PRO A 107 13.39 -2.16 -12.22
C PRO A 107 12.74 -3.11 -13.22
N LYS A 108 12.46 -2.61 -14.43
CA LYS A 108 11.96 -3.44 -15.53
C LYS A 108 12.92 -4.62 -15.69
N ILE A 109 12.46 -5.82 -15.37
CA ILE A 109 13.22 -7.03 -15.66
C ILE A 109 13.32 -7.11 -17.18
N GLN A 110 14.47 -6.71 -17.73
CA GLN A 110 14.78 -6.99 -19.12
C GLN A 110 14.99 -8.49 -19.23
N VAL A 111 13.96 -9.20 -19.70
CA VAL A 111 14.11 -10.60 -20.11
C VAL A 111 15.05 -10.57 -21.32
N LYS A 112 16.32 -10.96 -21.11
CA LYS A 112 17.20 -11.28 -22.24
C LYS A 112 16.61 -12.51 -22.90
N LEU A 113 16.11 -12.34 -24.12
CA LEU A 113 15.92 -13.46 -25.03
C LEU A 113 17.34 -13.93 -25.39
N GLU A 114 17.73 -15.09 -24.87
CA GLU A 114 18.92 -15.78 -25.36
C GLU A 114 18.55 -16.41 -26.72
N GLU A 115 19.36 -16.09 -27.74
CA GLU A 115 19.32 -16.67 -29.09
C GLU A 115 19.92 -18.08 -29.12
#